data_AF-A0A923M584-F1
#
_entry.id   AF-A0A923M584-F1
#
_cell.length_a   1.000
_cell.length_b   1.000
_cell.length_c   1.000
_cell.angle_alpha   90.00
_cell.angle_beta   90.00
_cell.angle_gamma   90.00
#
_symmetry.space_group_name_H-M   'P 1'
#
loop_
_entity.id
_entity.type
_entity.pdbx_description
1 polymer ?
#
loop_
_entity_poly.entity_id
_entity_poly.type
_entity_poly.pdbx_seq_one_letter_code
_entity_poly.pdbx_strand_id
1 'polypeptide(L)'
;MGQATPAASVGDIESFITLLRSACSDDDVYQKLERLLAMPDEKRRALVQKWVEDLVVQRAPTDFIRAIACLLDDQVAEKAYEVIYRCEHPPLPPVGALWVGGIAAASVAALVGWKLFA
;
A
#
# COMPACT_ATOMS: atom_id res chain seq x y z
N MET A 1 -24.82 16.99 20.06
CA MET A 1 -23.57 17.11 20.84
C MET A 1 -22.43 16.84 19.87
N GLY A 2 -21.62 17.86 19.60
CA GLY A 2 -20.62 17.83 18.54
C GLY A 2 -19.48 16.86 18.85
N GLN A 3 -19.18 15.98 17.90
CA GLN A 3 -17.87 15.39 17.82
C GLN A 3 -17.06 16.31 16.92
N ALA A 4 -16.12 17.03 17.52
CA ALA A 4 -15.04 17.64 16.75
C ALA A 4 -14.31 16.48 16.05
N THR A 5 -14.55 16.31 14.77
CA THR A 5 -13.78 15.42 13.90
C THR A 5 -12.33 15.86 14.01
N PRO A 6 -11.40 15.05 14.55
CA PRO A 6 -9.99 15.25 14.23
C PRO A 6 -9.96 15.23 12.70
N ALA A 7 -9.39 16.27 12.08
CA ALA A 7 -9.32 16.36 10.63
C ALA A 7 -8.74 15.04 10.12
N ALA A 8 -9.59 14.16 9.59
CA ALA A 8 -9.19 12.79 9.25
C ALA A 8 -8.13 12.93 8.17
N SER A 9 -6.88 12.69 8.55
CA SER A 9 -5.80 12.77 7.59
C SER A 9 -5.95 11.58 6.65
N VAL A 10 -5.46 11.69 5.42
CA VAL A 10 -5.48 10.54 4.50
C VAL A 10 -4.73 9.35 5.10
N GLY A 11 -3.77 9.61 6.00
CA GLY A 11 -3.03 8.61 6.76
C GLY A 11 -3.85 7.87 7.83
N ASP A 12 -5.08 8.29 8.14
CA ASP A 12 -5.99 7.59 9.06
C ASP A 12 -6.98 6.69 8.30
N ILE A 13 -6.96 6.70 6.97
CA ILE A 13 -7.83 5.90 6.12
C ILE A 13 -7.21 4.50 5.97
N GLU A 14 -7.63 3.54 6.80
CA GLU A 14 -7.09 2.18 6.82
C GLU A 14 -7.08 1.49 5.44
N SER A 15 -8.09 1.72 4.60
CA SER A 15 -8.13 1.19 3.23
C SER A 15 -7.03 1.76 2.34
N PHE A 16 -6.64 3.03 2.54
CA PHE A 16 -5.54 3.68 1.85
C PHE A 16 -4.19 3.16 2.34
N ILE A 17 -4.00 3.05 3.65
CA ILE A 17 -2.79 2.46 4.24
C ILE A 17 -2.60 1.02 3.75
N THR A 18 -3.69 0.25 3.70
CA THR A 18 -3.68 -1.13 3.21
C THR A 18 -3.28 -1.19 1.75
N LEU A 19 -3.78 -0.29 0.89
CA LEU A 19 -3.36 -0.20 -0.51
C LEU A 19 -1.86 0.04 -0.64
N LEU A 20 -1.31 0.99 0.12
CA LEU A 20 0.12 1.29 0.10
C LEU A 20 0.96 0.12 0.62
N ARG A 21 0.52 -0.56 1.69
CA ARG A 21 1.18 -1.77 2.22
C ARG A 21 1.17 -2.92 1.22
N SER A 22 0.06 -3.12 0.51
CA SER A 22 -0.02 -4.11 -0.57
C SER A 22 0.96 -3.80 -1.68
N ALA A 23 1.11 -2.52 -2.05
CA ALA A 23 2.12 -2.10 -3.03
C ALA A 23 3.57 -2.37 -2.55
N CYS A 24 3.83 -2.48 -1.25
CA CYS A 24 5.15 -2.84 -0.73
C CYS A 24 5.38 -4.36 -0.63
N SER A 25 4.34 -5.18 -0.79
CA SER A 25 4.40 -6.64 -0.62
C SER A 25 4.14 -7.42 -1.92
N ASP A 26 3.61 -6.74 -2.94
CA ASP A 26 3.21 -7.31 -4.23
C ASP A 26 3.74 -6.41 -5.36
N ASP A 27 4.67 -6.96 -6.15
CA ASP A 27 5.35 -6.26 -7.25
C ASP A 27 4.37 -5.83 -8.36
N ASP A 28 3.31 -6.60 -8.62
CA ASP A 28 2.32 -6.24 -9.63
C ASP A 28 1.49 -5.02 -9.19
N VAL A 29 1.21 -4.94 -7.88
CA VAL A 29 0.55 -3.78 -7.28
C VAL A 29 1.49 -2.58 -7.26
N TYR A 30 2.77 -2.77 -6.88
CA TYR A 30 3.81 -1.74 -6.92
C TYR A 30 3.88 -1.09 -8.31
N GLN A 31 4.09 -1.91 -9.35
CA GLN A 31 4.29 -1.44 -10.72
C GLN A 31 3.09 -0.64 -11.25
N LYS A 32 1.88 -1.04 -10.90
CA LYS A 32 0.67 -0.30 -11.28
C LYS A 32 0.60 1.04 -10.56
N LEU A 33 0.86 1.05 -9.26
CA LEU A 33 0.74 2.25 -8.43
C LEU A 33 1.86 3.24 -8.71
N GLU A 34 3.09 2.76 -8.91
CA GLU A 34 4.24 3.55 -9.34
C GLU A 34 3.96 4.23 -10.68
N ARG A 35 3.50 3.49 -11.70
CA ARG A 35 3.17 4.08 -13.01
C ARG A 35 2.09 5.15 -12.91
N LEU A 36 1.09 4.94 -12.07
CA LEU A 36 0.01 5.91 -11.85
C LEU A 36 0.53 7.18 -11.17
N LEU A 37 1.35 7.02 -10.13
CA LEU A 37 1.87 8.12 -9.31
C LEU A 37 3.03 8.87 -9.97
N ALA A 38 3.80 8.22 -10.86
CA ALA A 38 4.88 8.84 -11.63
C ALA A 38 4.37 9.70 -12.81
N MET A 39 3.07 9.72 -13.09
CA MET A 39 2.51 10.57 -14.14
C MET A 39 2.42 12.04 -13.71
N PRO A 40 2.47 12.98 -14.68
CA PRO A 40 2.15 14.38 -14.41
C PRO A 40 0.77 14.55 -13.79
N ASP A 41 0.62 15.51 -12.89
CA ASP A 41 -0.58 15.70 -12.05
C ASP A 41 -1.88 15.71 -12.86
N GLU A 42 -1.91 16.44 -13.98
CA GLU A 42 -3.09 16.52 -14.86
C GLU A 42 -3.52 15.15 -15.40
N LYS A 43 -2.55 14.32 -15.81
CA LYS A 43 -2.79 12.98 -16.33
C LYS A 43 -3.17 12.01 -15.21
N ARG A 44 -2.49 12.10 -14.06
CA ARG A 44 -2.81 11.30 -12.87
C ARG A 44 -4.25 11.54 -12.45
N ARG A 45 -4.67 12.80 -12.28
CA ARG A 45 -6.03 13.14 -11.85
C ARG A 45 -7.09 12.61 -12.81
N ALA A 46 -6.88 12.74 -14.12
CA ALA A 46 -7.82 12.21 -15.11
C ALA A 46 -7.96 10.67 -15.02
N LEU A 47 -6.86 9.95 -14.80
CA LEU A 47 -6.88 8.50 -14.64
C LEU A 47 -7.47 8.06 -13.30
N VAL A 48 -7.11 8.73 -12.21
CA VAL A 48 -7.67 8.46 -10.87
C VAL A 48 -9.17 8.70 -10.88
N GLN A 49 -9.64 9.78 -11.52
CA GLN A 49 -11.07 10.06 -11.66
C GLN A 49 -11.78 8.95 -12.42
N LYS A 50 -11.24 8.54 -13.58
CA LYS A 50 -11.79 7.40 -14.33
C LYS A 50 -11.80 6.12 -13.49
N TRP A 51 -10.74 5.87 -12.74
CA TRP A 51 -10.63 4.68 -11.90
C TRP A 51 -11.65 4.69 -10.76
N VAL A 52 -11.89 5.85 -10.12
CA VAL A 52 -12.95 6.04 -9.14
C VAL A 52 -14.32 5.74 -9.76
N GLU A 53 -14.60 6.25 -10.96
CA GLU A 53 -15.85 5.97 -11.69
C GLU A 53 -16.01 4.47 -11.98
N ASP A 54 -14.95 3.81 -12.46
CA ASP A 54 -14.94 2.37 -12.72
C ASP A 54 -15.20 1.54 -11.44
N LEU A 55 -14.65 1.96 -10.30
CA LEU A 55 -14.86 1.32 -9.01
C LEU A 55 -16.29 1.49 -8.48
N VAL A 56 -16.90 2.65 -8.73
CA VAL A 56 -18.32 2.90 -8.42
C VAL A 56 -19.20 1.96 -9.24
N VAL A 57 -18.92 1.82 -10.54
CA VAL A 57 -19.66 0.89 -11.43
C VAL A 57 -19.50 -0.56 -10.96
N GLN A 58 -18.30 -0.94 -10.52
CA GLN A 58 -18.00 -2.28 -9.98
C GLN A 58 -18.55 -2.52 -8.56
N ARG A 59 -19.21 -1.54 -7.94
CA ARG A 59 -19.72 -1.60 -6.56
C ARG A 59 -18.63 -1.94 -5.53
N ALA A 60 -17.44 -1.39 -5.72
CA ALA A 60 -16.38 -1.50 -4.73
C ALA A 60 -16.80 -0.89 -3.38
N PRO A 61 -16.23 -1.32 -2.25
CA PRO A 61 -16.52 -0.73 -0.94
C PRO A 61 -16.26 0.78 -0.94
N THR A 62 -17.18 1.56 -0.36
CA THR A 62 -17.11 3.03 -0.34
C THR A 62 -15.80 3.54 0.27
N ASP A 63 -15.27 2.88 1.28
CA ASP A 63 -14.00 3.24 1.91
C ASP A 63 -12.80 3.00 0.99
N PHE A 64 -12.89 2.01 0.10
CA PHE A 64 -11.87 1.78 -0.92
C PHE A 64 -11.91 2.86 -1.99
N ILE A 65 -13.11 3.22 -2.45
CA ILE A 65 -13.31 4.31 -3.41
C ILE A 65 -12.79 5.64 -2.85
N ARG A 66 -13.10 5.92 -1.57
CA ARG A 66 -12.61 7.11 -0.87
C ARG A 66 -11.08 7.14 -0.80
N ALA A 67 -10.43 6.01 -0.51
CA ALA A 67 -8.99 5.91 -0.47
C ALA A 67 -8.35 6.25 -1.84
N ILE A 68 -8.89 5.71 -2.94
CA ILE A 68 -8.41 6.03 -4.28
C ILE A 68 -8.66 7.50 -4.63
N ALA A 69 -9.81 8.05 -4.25
CA ALA A 69 -10.14 9.46 -4.49
C ALA A 69 -9.17 10.43 -3.79
N CYS A 70 -8.52 10.02 -2.69
CA CYS A 70 -7.48 10.84 -2.05
C CYS A 70 -6.25 11.09 -2.95
N LEU A 71 -5.99 10.24 -3.95
CA LEU A 71 -4.90 10.42 -4.92
C LEU A 71 -5.18 11.53 -5.96
N LEU A 72 -6.38 12.13 -5.93
CA LEU A 72 -6.68 13.34 -6.69
C LEU A 72 -5.97 14.58 -6.13
N ASP A 73 -5.60 14.55 -4.85
CA ASP A 73 -4.82 15.61 -4.21
C ASP A 73 -3.33 15.39 -4.52
N ASP A 74 -2.69 16.43 -5.07
CA ASP A 74 -1.32 16.35 -5.55
C ASP A 74 -0.33 16.12 -4.40
N GLN A 75 -0.56 16.72 -3.22
CA GLN A 75 0.31 16.51 -2.06
C GLN A 75 0.20 15.09 -1.51
N VAL A 76 -1.01 14.53 -1.53
CA VAL A 76 -1.24 13.15 -1.10
C VAL A 76 -0.56 12.17 -2.05
N ALA A 77 -0.69 12.40 -3.36
CA ALA A 77 -0.07 11.56 -4.37
C ALA A 77 1.47 11.60 -4.30
N GLU A 78 2.06 12.77 -4.10
CA GLU A 78 3.51 12.92 -3.90
C GLU A 78 3.99 12.12 -2.67
N LYS A 79 3.27 12.23 -1.55
CA LYS A 79 3.59 11.47 -0.34
C LYS A 79 3.38 9.98 -0.50
N ALA A 80 2.34 9.56 -1.20
CA ALA A 80 2.11 8.15 -1.53
C ALA A 80 3.27 7.59 -2.37
N TYR A 81 3.73 8.36 -3.37
CA TYR A 81 4.85 7.98 -4.22
C TYR A 81 6.14 7.82 -3.40
N GLU A 82 6.44 8.77 -2.51
CA GLU A 82 7.59 8.71 -1.60
C GLU A 82 7.58 7.44 -0.74
N VAL A 83 6.40 7.03 -0.24
CA VAL A 83 6.24 5.83 0.60
C VAL A 83 6.49 4.56 -0.20
N ILE A 84 5.84 4.40 -1.35
CA ILE A 84 5.99 3.16 -2.14
C ILE A 84 7.40 3.03 -2.71
N TYR A 85 8.02 4.14 -3.12
CA TYR A 85 9.38 4.14 -3.67
C TYR A 85 10.41 3.69 -2.62
N ARG A 86 10.25 4.13 -1.36
CA ARG A 86 11.09 3.69 -0.24
C ARG A 86 10.90 2.23 0.14
N CYS A 87 9.73 1.65 -0.10
CA CYS A 87 9.51 0.22 0.14
C CYS A 87 10.33 -0.65 -0.82
N GLU A 88 10.33 -0.30 -2.11
CA GLU A 88 11.05 -1.03 -3.15
C GLU A 88 12.57 -0.81 -3.06
N HIS A 89 12.98 0.39 -2.68
CA HIS A 89 14.37 0.78 -2.53
C HIS A 89 14.67 1.08 -1.05
N PRO A 90 14.63 0.06 -0.17
CA PRO A 90 14.99 0.28 1.22
C PRO A 90 16.42 0.82 1.25
N PRO A 91 16.71 1.84 2.08
CA PRO A 91 18.06 2.34 2.20
C PRO A 91 18.97 1.16 2.52
N LEU A 92 20.02 0.99 1.72
CA LEU A 92 20.99 -0.08 1.90
C LEU A 92 21.34 -0.18 3.39
N PRO A 93 21.31 -1.39 3.99
CA PRO A 93 21.81 -1.54 5.34
C PRO A 93 23.23 -0.95 5.36
N PRO A 94 23.62 -0.22 6.42
CA PRO A 94 24.98 0.30 6.51
C PRO A 94 25.93 -0.87 6.25
N VAL A 95 26.92 -0.68 5.38
CA VAL A 95 27.85 -1.72 4.87
C VAL A 95 28.64 -2.42 6.00
N GLY A 96 28.40 -2.07 7.27
CA GLY A 96 28.92 -2.70 8.48
C GLY A 96 27.91 -3.55 9.28
N ALA A 97 26.68 -3.78 8.82
CA ALA A 97 25.72 -4.70 9.48
C ALA A 97 26.00 -6.18 9.15
N LEU A 98 27.28 -6.55 9.10
CA LEU A 98 27.74 -7.92 9.17
C LEU A 98 27.82 -8.31 10.66
N TRP A 99 26.68 -8.53 11.30
CA TRP A 99 26.63 -9.31 12.54
C TRP A 99 26.53 -10.77 12.06
N VAL A 100 27.62 -11.56 12.02
CA VAL A 100 28.32 -12.13 13.18
C VAL A 100 27.31 -12.52 14.28
N GLY A 101 26.71 -13.68 14.07
CA GLY A 101 25.75 -14.35 14.95
C GLY A 101 24.91 -15.30 14.09
N GLY A 102 25.46 -16.42 13.62
CA GLY A 102 25.66 -17.57 14.48
C GLY A 102 24.39 -18.42 14.47
N ILE A 103 24.49 -19.63 13.92
CA ILE A 103 23.49 -20.71 13.84
C ILE A 103 22.49 -20.60 12.68
N ALA A 104 22.88 -21.20 11.54
CA ALA A 104 21.93 -21.90 10.70
C ALA A 104 21.32 -23.05 11.52
N ALA A 105 20.05 -22.95 11.89
CA ALA A 105 19.24 -24.11 12.25
C ALA A 105 18.22 -24.31 11.12
N ALA A 106 18.66 -25.04 10.10
CA ALA A 106 17.75 -25.69 9.17
C ALA A 106 16.97 -26.79 9.90
N SER A 107 15.67 -26.91 9.59
CA SER A 107 14.79 -28.07 9.85
C SER A 107 14.42 -28.28 11.34
N VAL A 108 13.18 -28.54 11.76
CA VAL A 108 12.14 -29.46 11.29
C VAL A 108 10.81 -29.04 11.96
N ALA A 109 9.73 -28.79 11.20
CA ALA A 109 8.34 -29.01 11.66
C ALA A 109 7.34 -28.91 10.49
N ALA A 110 7.52 -29.78 9.50
CA ALA A 110 6.34 -30.43 8.92
C ALA A 110 5.78 -31.40 9.98
N LEU A 111 4.46 -31.62 9.98
CA LEU A 111 3.64 -32.40 10.94
C LEU A 111 3.30 -31.54 12.18
N VAL A 112 2.08 -31.05 12.38
CA VAL A 112 0.81 -31.78 12.56
C VAL A 112 -0.33 -30.76 12.41
N GLY A 113 -1.35 -31.05 11.59
CA GLY A 113 -2.54 -30.18 11.51
C GLY A 113 -3.59 -30.55 10.48
N TRP A 114 -3.28 -31.45 9.52
CA TRP A 114 -4.28 -32.04 8.63
C TRP A 114 -4.74 -33.38 9.20
N LYS A 115 -5.59 -33.36 10.23
CA LYS A 115 -6.39 -34.52 10.63
C LYS A 115 -7.53 -34.08 11.55
N LEU A 116 -8.68 -33.75 10.97
CA LEU A 116 -10.03 -33.95 11.51
C LEU A 116 -11.05 -33.38 10.49
N PHE A 117 -10.99 -33.95 9.29
CA PHE A 117 -12.10 -33.97 8.33
C PHE A 117 -12.26 -35.43 7.92
N ALA A 118 -12.86 -36.22 8.81
CA ALA A 118 -13.46 -37.53 8.62
C ALA A 118 -14.06 -37.98 9.96
#